data_AF-A0A954YYH6-F1
#
_entry.id   AF-A0A954YYH6-F1
#
_cell.length_a   1.000
_cell.length_b   1.000
_cell.length_c   1.000
_cell.angle_alpha   90.00
_cell.angle_beta   90.00
_cell.angle_gamma   90.00
#
_symmetry.space_group_name_H-M   'P 1'
#
loop_
_entity.id
_entity.type
_entity.pdbx_description
1 polymer ?
#
loop_
_entity_poly.entity_id
_entity_poly.type
_entity_poly.pdbx_seq_one_letter_code
_entity_poly.pdbx_strand_id
1 'polypeptide(L)' 'MVEGPRDAYICSNCVDLCHNIIQQEKRKASGLRPLFHKIPLPREITEYLDRYVIGQDHAKRNLAVAVHNHYQRL' A
#
# COMPACT_ATOMS: atom_id res chain seq x y z
N MET A 1 22.85 29.02 -1.75
CA MET A 1 23.00 28.74 -0.31
C MET A 1 21.68 29.12 0.33
N VAL A 2 21.09 28.27 1.16
CA VAL A 2 19.82 28.59 1.84
C VAL A 2 20.14 28.81 3.32
N GLU A 3 19.64 29.91 3.88
CA GLU A 3 19.83 30.28 5.28
C GLU A 3 18.69 29.74 6.14
N GLY A 4 19.05 29.09 7.24
CA GLY A 4 18.13 28.56 8.23
C GLY A 4 18.24 29.30 9.58
N PRO A 5 17.28 29.09 10.49
CA PRO A 5 17.35 29.64 11.85
C PRO A 5 18.62 29.21 12.58
N ARG A 6 19.20 30.10 13.40
CA ARG A 6 20.42 29.87 14.21
C ARG A 6 21.73 29.74 13.41
N ASP A 7 21.96 30.63 12.45
CA ASP A 7 23.19 30.65 11.62
C ASP A 7 23.49 29.30 10.93
N ALA A 8 22.43 28.58 10.54
CA ALA A 8 22.56 27.32 9.83
C ALA A 8 22.60 27.58 8.32
N TYR A 9 23.60 27.02 7.64
CA TYR A 9 23.78 27.17 6.20
C TYR A 9 23.70 25.81 5.52
N ILE A 10 22.88 25.71 4.46
CA ILE A 10 22.80 24.52 3.62
C ILE A 10 23.12 24.84 2.16
N CYS A 11 23.93 23.99 1.55
CA CYS A 11 24.29 24.11 0.14
C CYS A 11 23.13 23.67 -0.77
N SER A 12 23.00 24.22 -1.99
CA SER A 12 21.92 23.84 -2.91
C SER A 12 21.95 22.34 -3.25
N ASN A 13 23.15 21.81 -3.53
CA ASN A 13 23.34 20.38 -3.78
C ASN A 13 22.89 19.50 -2.58
N CYS A 14 23.07 20.00 -1.36
CA CYS A 14 22.69 19.32 -0.12
C CYS A 14 21.16 19.30 0.02
N VAL A 15 20.48 20.39 -0.37
CA VAL A 15 19.00 20.46 -0.45
C VAL A 15 18.48 19.44 -1.46
N ASP A 16 19.10 19.36 -2.64
CA ASP A 16 18.71 18.40 -3.68
C ASP A 16 18.93 16.95 -3.23
N LEU A 17 20.05 16.67 -2.56
CA LEU A 17 20.33 15.36 -1.99
C LEU A 17 19.31 14.98 -0.91
N CYS A 18 19.05 15.88 0.05
CA CYS A 18 18.02 15.66 1.08
C CYS A 18 16.63 15.46 0.48
N HIS A 19 16.28 16.24 -0.54
CA HIS A 19 15.01 16.10 -1.24
C HIS A 19 14.91 14.73 -1.93
N ASN A 20 15.98 14.26 -2.58
CA ASN A 20 16.03 12.94 -3.18
C ASN A 20 15.91 11.81 -2.14
N ILE A 21 16.58 11.91 -1.00
CA ILE A 21 16.48 10.95 0.11
C ILE A 21 15.04 10.88 0.62
N ILE A 22 14.39 12.02 0.88
CA ILE A 22 13.00 12.08 1.33
C ILE A 22 12.06 11.47 0.28
N GLN A 23 12.27 11.75 -1.00
CA GLN A 23 11.46 11.18 -2.08
C GLN A 23 11.65 9.67 -2.21
N GLN A 24 12.86 9.16 -2.04
CA GLN A 24 13.15 7.73 -2.02
C GLN A 24 12.48 7.05 -0.82
N GLU A 25 12.53 7.63 0.37
CA GLU A 25 11.84 7.12 1.55
C GLU A 25 10.32 7.14 1.37
N LYS A 26 9.75 8.22 0.81
CA LYS A 26 8.32 8.26 0.42
C LYS A 26 7.96 7.20 -0.61
N ARG A 27 8.84 6.89 -1.56
CA ARG A 27 8.64 5.82 -2.55
C ARG A 27 8.71 4.43 -1.93
N LYS A 28 9.65 4.19 -1.00
CA LYS A 28 9.71 2.94 -0.22
C LYS A 28 8.46 2.78 0.66
N ALA A 29 8.04 3.84 1.34
CA ALA A 29 6.77 3.87 2.08
C ALA A 29 5.56 3.69 1.16
N SER A 30 5.65 4.11 -0.10
CA SER A 30 4.61 3.87 -1.11
C SER A 30 4.60 2.44 -1.68
N GLY A 31 5.60 1.62 -1.38
CA GLY A 31 5.53 0.16 -1.57
C GLY A 31 4.50 -0.51 -0.66
N LEU A 32 4.03 0.21 0.37
CA LEU A 32 2.88 -0.12 1.23
C LEU A 32 1.63 0.67 0.85
N ARG A 33 1.54 1.23 -0.36
CA ARG A 33 0.24 1.71 -0.83
C ARG A 33 -0.69 0.50 -0.84
N PRO A 34 -1.85 0.56 -0.16
CA PRO A 34 -2.79 -0.54 -0.22
C PRO A 34 -3.10 -0.77 -1.70
N LEU A 35 -2.81 -1.98 -2.18
CA LEU A 35 -3.00 -2.39 -3.57
C LEU A 35 -4.45 -2.17 -4.03
N PHE A 36 -5.36 -1.97 -3.07
CA PHE A 36 -6.77 -1.70 -3.23
C PHE A 36 -7.16 -0.38 -2.55
N HIS A 37 -7.88 0.49 -3.28
CA HIS A 37 -8.59 1.64 -2.68
C HIS A 37 -9.62 1.21 -1.63
N LYS A 38 -10.12 -0.04 -1.74
CA LYS A 38 -11.05 -0.67 -0.80
C LYS A 38 -10.87 -2.19 -0.86
N ILE A 39 -10.64 -2.82 0.28
CA ILE A 39 -10.60 -4.28 0.37
C ILE A 39 -12.03 -4.82 0.17
N PRO A 40 -12.27 -5.69 -0.82
CA PRO A 40 -13.60 -6.23 -1.07
C PRO A 40 -14.06 -7.14 0.06
N LEU A 41 -15.35 -7.09 0.39
CA LEU A 41 -15.98 -7.94 1.40
C LEU A 41 -15.89 -9.42 0.97
N PRO A 42 -15.83 -10.39 1.91
CA PRO A 42 -15.78 -11.82 1.58
C PRO A 42 -16.93 -12.29 0.68
N ARG A 43 -18.10 -11.64 0.77
CA ARG A 43 -19.25 -11.92 -0.12
C ARG A 43 -18.96 -11.55 -1.57
N GLU A 44 -18.40 -10.35 -1.81
CA GLU A 44 -18.03 -9.87 -3.14
C GLU A 44 -16.97 -10.79 -3.79
N ILE A 45 -16.03 -11.32 -2.99
CA ILE A 45 -15.03 -12.29 -3.46
C ILE A 45 -15.69 -13.62 -3.83
N THR A 46 -16.64 -14.10 -3.02
CA THR A 46 -17.36 -15.36 -3.29
C THR A 46 -18.21 -15.25 -4.56
N GLU A 47 -18.97 -14.16 -4.73
CA GLU A 47 -19.78 -13.89 -5.93
C GLU A 47 -18.90 -13.77 -7.19
N TYR A 48 -17.70 -13.19 -7.04
CA TYR A 48 -16.74 -13.15 -8.14
C TYR A 48 -16.31 -14.56 -8.55
N LEU A 49 -16.02 -15.43 -7.57
CA LEU A 49 -15.59 -16.81 -7.80
C LEU A 49 -16.70 -17.68 -8.41
N ASP A 50 -17.97 -17.41 -8.07
CA ASP A 50 -19.13 -18.14 -8.62
C ASP A 50 -19.23 -18.06 -10.15
N ARG A 51 -18.65 -17.03 -10.77
CA ARG A 51 -18.61 -16.88 -12.23
C ARG A 51 -17.66 -17.86 -12.91
N TYR A 52 -16.73 -18.45 -12.17
CA TYR A 52 -15.68 -19.32 -12.71
C TYR A 52 -15.66 -20.71 -12.05
N VAL A 53 -16.17 -20.83 -10.83
CA VAL A 53 -16.14 -22.05 -10.01
C VAL A 53 -17.56 -22.44 -9.62
N ILE A 54 -18.05 -23.52 -10.23
CA ILE A 54 -19.37 -24.07 -9.97
C ILE A 54 -19.30 -25.00 -8.75
N GLY A 55 -20.18 -24.78 -7.77
CA GLY A 55 -20.18 -25.53 -6.49
C GLY A 55 -19.02 -25.12 -5.56
N GLN A 56 -18.60 -26.03 -4.66
CA GLN A 56 -17.48 -25.80 -3.72
C GLN A 56 -17.70 -24.63 -2.75
N ASP A 57 -18.93 -24.46 -2.25
CA ASP A 57 -19.33 -23.29 -1.45
C ASP A 57 -18.51 -23.11 -0.16
N HIS A 58 -18.16 -24.22 0.49
CA HIS A 58 -17.32 -24.20 1.68
C HIS A 58 -15.89 -23.71 1.38
N ALA A 59 -15.30 -24.15 0.26
CA ALA A 59 -13.96 -23.74 -0.14
C ALA A 59 -13.92 -22.25 -0.55
N LYS A 60 -14.89 -21.80 -1.37
CA LYS A 60 -15.00 -20.39 -1.79
C LYS A 60 -15.14 -19.46 -0.58
N ARG A 61 -15.98 -19.83 0.39
CA ARG A 61 -16.15 -19.07 1.64
C ARG A 61 -14.85 -18.96 2.44
N ASN A 62 -14.13 -20.08 2.60
CA ASN A 62 -12.88 -20.09 3.37
C ASN A 62 -11.80 -19.25 2.70
N LEU A 63 -11.65 -19.36 1.37
CA LEU A 63 -10.72 -18.54 0.60
C LEU A 63 -11.07 -17.05 0.68
N ALA A 64 -12.35 -16.70 0.52
CA ALA A 64 -12.79 -15.31 0.60
C ALA A 64 -12.47 -14.66 1.96
N VAL A 65 -12.72 -15.37 3.06
CA VAL A 65 -12.38 -14.90 4.41
C VAL A 65 -10.86 -14.80 4.60
N ALA A 66 -10.10 -15.80 4.16
CA ALA A 66 -8.65 -15.82 4.29
C ALA A 66 -8.00 -14.65 3.54
N VAL A 67 -8.42 -14.39 2.31
CA VAL A 67 -7.90 -13.32 1.45
C VAL A 67 -8.28 -11.95 2.01
N HIS A 68 -9.54 -11.74 2.39
CA HIS A 68 -9.99 -10.51 3.03
C HIS A 68 -9.15 -10.18 4.28
N ASN A 69 -8.97 -11.17 5.16
CA ASN A 69 -8.20 -10.99 6.40
C ASN A 69 -6.69 -10.85 6.16
N HIS A 70 -6.16 -11.43 5.07
CA HIS A 70 -4.77 -11.24 4.68
C HIS A 70 -4.53 -9.78 4.29
N TYR A 71 -5.38 -9.23 3.42
CA TYR A 71 -5.28 -7.83 2.99
C TYR A 71 -5.63 -6.82 4.08
N GLN A 72 -6.47 -7.17 5.07
CA GLN A 72 -6.69 -6.31 6.24
C GLN A 72 -5.49 -6.22 7.19
N ARG A 73 -4.54 -7.15 7.10
CA ARG A 73 -3.36 -7.22 7.97
C ARG A 73 -2.10 -6.61 7.37
N LEU A 74 -2.10 -6.32 6.07
CA LEU A 74 -1.01 -5.69 5.33
C LEU A 74 -1.24 -4.18 5.25
#